data_AF-A0A5K1BJV6-F1
#
_entry.id   AF-A0A5K1BJV6-F1
#
_cell.length_a   1.000
_cell.length_b   1.000
_cell.length_c   1.000
_cell.angle_alpha   90.00
_cell.angle_beta   90.00
_cell.angle_gamma   90.00
#
_symmetry.space_group_name_H-M   'P 1'
#
loop_
_entity.id
_entity.type
_entity.pdbx_description
1 polymer ?
#
loop_
_entity_poly.entity_id
_entity_poly.type
_entity_poly.pdbx_seq_one_letter_code
_entity_poly.pdbx_strand_id
1 'polypeptide(L)' 'LCGPVKSWKRAQDPTTGAPKGFGFCEFESAEGVLRALRLLSRLNIDGQELV' A
#
# COMPACT_ATOMS: atom_id res chain seq x y z
N LEU A 1 -9.91 8.29 -6.88
CA LEU A 1 -9.75 8.40 -5.42
C LEU A 1 -8.30 8.06 -5.08
N CYS A 2 -7.67 8.79 -4.15
CA CYS A 2 -6.22 8.85 -3.93
C CYS A 2 -5.45 9.55 -5.07
N GLY A 3 -5.45 9.08 -6.30
CA GLY A 3 -4.73 9.72 -7.43
C GLY A 3 -3.84 8.72 -8.16
N PRO A 4 -3.08 9.14 -9.19
CA PRO A 4 -2.26 8.23 -9.96
C PRO A 4 -1.13 7.63 -9.11
N VAL A 5 -0.95 6.31 -9.24
CA VAL A 5 0.13 5.55 -8.60
C VAL A 5 1.32 5.58 -9.54
N LYS A 6 2.44 6.07 -9.03
CA LYS A 6 3.73 6.09 -9.73
C LYS A 6 4.38 4.72 -9.71
N SER A 7 4.36 4.03 -8.56
CA SER A 7 4.93 2.70 -8.42
C SER A 7 4.28 1.89 -7.30
N TRP A 8 4.27 0.56 -7.47
CA TRP A 8 3.87 -0.40 -6.44
C TRP A 8 4.95 -1.46 -6.29
N LYS A 9 5.41 -1.69 -5.06
CA LYS A 9 6.40 -2.70 -4.74
C LYS A 9 5.91 -3.57 -3.60
N ARG A 10 5.59 -4.83 -3.92
CA ARG A 10 5.30 -5.85 -2.90
C ARG A 10 6.59 -6.21 -2.15
N ALA A 11 6.56 -6.18 -0.82
CA ALA A 11 7.70 -6.61 -0.03
C ALA A 11 7.86 -8.13 -0.12
N GLN A 12 9.10 -8.60 -0.17
CA GLN A 12 9.45 -10.02 -0.27
C GLN A 12 10.51 -10.37 0.76
N ASP A 13 10.54 -11.64 1.16
CA ASP A 13 11.64 -12.20 1.91
C ASP A 13 12.91 -12.26 1.02
N PRO A 14 14.05 -11.71 1.46
CA PRO A 14 15.25 -11.60 0.62
C PRO A 14 15.92 -12.96 0.34
N THR A 15 15.62 -13.98 1.15
CA THR A 15 16.25 -15.31 1.05
C THR A 15 15.39 -16.25 0.21
N THR A 16 14.07 -16.22 0.41
CA THR A 16 13.11 -17.17 -0.20
C THR A 16 12.32 -16.56 -1.36
N GLY A 17 12.30 -15.23 -1.50
CA GLY A 17 11.47 -14.52 -2.48
C GLY A 17 9.96 -14.54 -2.17
N ALA A 18 9.55 -15.18 -1.08
CA ALA A 18 8.16 -15.28 -0.67
C ALA A 18 7.57 -13.89 -0.38
N PRO A 19 6.33 -13.60 -0.80
CA PRO A 19 5.71 -12.31 -0.54
C PRO A 19 5.45 -12.12 0.95
N LYS A 20 5.72 -10.92 1.46
CA LYS A 20 5.31 -10.48 2.80
C LYS A 20 3.89 -9.91 2.74
N GLY A 21 3.23 -9.85 3.89
CA GLY A 21 1.87 -9.28 4.04
C GLY A 21 1.77 -7.76 3.88
N PHE A 22 2.78 -7.09 3.30
CA PHE A 22 2.80 -5.65 3.10
C PHE A 22 3.54 -5.26 1.81
N GLY A 23 3.41 -4.00 1.41
CA GLY A 23 4.11 -3.41 0.28
C GLY A 23 4.16 -1.90 0.37
N PHE A 24 4.82 -1.29 -0.60
CA PHE A 24 5.00 0.15 -0.70
C PHE A 24 4.34 0.68 -1.96
N CYS A 25 3.53 1.72 -1.80
CA CYS A 25 2.85 2.42 -2.90
C CYS A 25 3.37 3.86 -2.96
N GLU A 26 3.86 4.27 -4.13
CA GLU A 26 4.25 5.66 -4.41
C GLU A 26 3.16 6.32 -5.25
N PHE A 27 2.65 7.46 -4.81
CA PHE A 27 1.72 8.29 -5.59
C PHE A 27 2.49 9.37 -6.34
N GLU A 28 1.98 9.83 -7.47
CA GLU A 28 2.60 10.95 -8.21
C GLU A 28 2.48 12.29 -7.46
N SER A 29 1.59 12.38 -6.48
CA SER A 29 1.30 13.61 -5.72
C SER A 29 1.17 13.35 -4.23
N ALA A 30 1.58 14.33 -3.42
CA ALA A 30 1.47 14.28 -1.96
C ALA A 30 0.00 14.21 -1.51
N GLU A 31 -0.90 14.89 -2.21
CA GLU A 31 -2.34 14.83 -1.96
C GLU A 31 -2.88 13.41 -2.11
N GLY A 32 -2.26 12.60 -2.99
CA GLY A 32 -2.63 11.20 -3.14
C GLY A 32 -2.26 10.34 -1.96
N VAL A 33 -1.08 10.58 -1.36
CA VAL A 33 -0.67 9.94 -0.11
C VAL A 33 -1.63 10.32 1.02
N LEU A 34 -1.92 11.61 1.20
CA LEU A 34 -2.80 12.09 2.28
C LEU A 34 -4.21 11.52 2.16
N ARG A 35 -4.76 11.43 0.94
CA ARG A 35 -6.07 10.81 0.70
C ARG A 35 -6.03 9.30 0.97
N ALA A 36 -4.96 8.61 0.55
CA ALA A 36 -4.81 7.18 0.80
C ALA A 36 -4.76 6.87 2.30
N LEU A 37 -3.97 7.62 3.07
CA LEU A 37 -3.92 7.48 4.52
C LEU A 37 -5.30 7.69 5.16
N ARG A 38 -6.04 8.72 4.74
CA ARG A 38 -7.36 8.99 5.31
C ARG A 38 -8.42 7.94 4.96
N LEU A 39 -8.40 7.42 3.73
CA LEU A 39 -9.48 6.59 3.20
C LEU A 39 -9.21 5.09 3.36
N LEU A 40 -7.95 4.68 3.37
CA LEU A 40 -7.55 3.27 3.34
C LEU A 40 -7.06 2.75 4.70
N SER A 41 -6.71 3.63 5.64
CA SER A 41 -6.38 3.18 7.00
C SER A 41 -7.56 2.44 7.63
N ARG A 42 -7.27 1.26 8.19
CA ARG A 42 -8.22 0.29 8.77
C ARG A 42 -9.24 -0.27 7.78
N LEU A 43 -8.99 -0.14 6.48
CA LEU A 43 -9.81 -0.84 5.50
C LEU A 43 -9.61 -2.34 5.67
N ASN A 44 -10.70 -3.07 5.92
CA ASN A 44 -10.67 -4.52 6.03
C ASN A 44 -10.57 -5.17 4.64
N ILE A 45 -9.50 -5.94 4.41
CA ILE A 45 -9.24 -6.69 3.18
C ILE A 45 -9.03 -8.15 3.59
N ASP A 46 -9.92 -9.04 3.14
CA ASP A 46 -9.86 -10.48 3.44
C ASP A 46 -9.70 -10.83 4.93
N GLY A 47 -10.33 -10.02 5.80
CA GLY A 47 -10.29 -10.22 7.26
C GLY A 47 -9.07 -9.60 7.95
N GLN A 48 -8.23 -8.86 7.21
CA GLN A 48 -7.11 -8.11 7.75
C GLN A 48 -7.28 -6.60 7.53
N GLU A 49 -7.12 -5.81 8.59
CA GLU A 49 -7.11 -4.35 8.47
C GLU A 49 -5.80 -3.85 7.86
N LEU A 50 -5.91 -2.96 6.88
CA LEU A 50 -4.77 -2.24 6.33
C LEU A 50 -4.27 -1.21 7.35
N VAL A 51 -3.02 -1.36 7.80
CA VAL A 51 -2.33 -0.49 8.77
C VAL A 51 -1.28 0.40 8.12
#